data_AF-A0A355AJ16-F1
#
_entry.id   AF-A0A355AJ16-F1
#
_cell.length_a   1.000
_cell.length_b   1.000
_cell.length_c   1.000
_cell.angle_alpha   90.00
_cell.angle_beta   90.00
_cell.angle_gamma   90.00
#
_symmetry.space_group_name_H-M   'P 1'
#
loop_
_entity.id
_entity.type
_entity.pdbx_description
1 polymer ?
#
loop_
_entity_poly.entity_id
_entity_poly.type
_entity_poly.pdbx_seq_one_letter_code
_entity_poly.pdbx_strand_id
1 'polypeptide(L)'
;MATVPYRLESQEDLDDQDSGYPDPLAVADTPYSDVARAEAESEQATIDDSSELNVRNRRRLNIGKKRSRRKSLHKISDVRQRQGVTLRNVARRLGIEMAVIRKQEKPDSDLRISDLLRWQLVLDVPLAELLEDGEDQLSGPILVRSRMVKLMKTAAAIREQVGNNAGSQLVSQLIGQILEMMPELADITPWHTVGQRRTLDDVGRTARDTVPDDLFGR
;
A
#
# COMPACT_ATOMS: atom_id res chain seq x y z
N MET A 1 -3.98 -68.26 -9.30
CA MET A 1 -3.53 -66.86 -9.31
C MET A 1 -3.14 -66.53 -10.74
N ALA A 2 -3.74 -65.47 -11.29
CA ALA A 2 -3.88 -65.26 -12.73
C ALA A 2 -2.65 -64.60 -13.38
N THR A 3 -2.12 -65.25 -14.42
CA THR A 3 -1.36 -64.61 -15.51
C THR A 3 -2.32 -64.42 -16.69
N VAL A 4 -2.52 -63.18 -17.12
CA VAL A 4 -3.15 -62.85 -18.40
C VAL A 4 -2.13 -62.05 -19.23
N PRO A 5 -1.72 -62.52 -20.41
CA PRO A 5 -0.93 -61.74 -21.33
C PRO A 5 -1.88 -60.84 -22.15
N TYR A 6 -1.58 -59.55 -22.25
CA TYR A 6 -2.17 -58.69 -23.28
C TYR A 6 -1.08 -58.26 -24.25
N ARG A 7 -1.21 -58.71 -25.49
CA ARG A 7 -0.66 -58.10 -26.69
C ARG A 7 -1.82 -57.38 -27.35
N LEU A 8 -1.71 -56.07 -27.53
CA LEU A 8 -2.48 -55.34 -28.54
C LEU A 8 -1.51 -54.42 -29.28
N GLU A 9 -1.42 -54.65 -30.57
CA GLU A 9 -0.82 -53.77 -31.56
C GLU A 9 -1.81 -52.64 -31.86
N SER A 10 -1.32 -51.41 -32.03
CA SER A 10 -1.82 -50.47 -33.04
C SER A 10 -1.01 -49.18 -32.97
N GLN A 11 -0.07 -49.11 -33.88
CA GLN A 11 0.57 -47.94 -34.47
C GLN A 11 -0.48 -46.94 -34.97
N GLU A 12 -0.30 -45.64 -34.73
CA GLU A 12 -0.74 -44.54 -35.60
C GLU A 12 -0.23 -43.18 -35.04
N ASP A 13 0.55 -42.50 -35.90
CA ASP A 13 0.64 -41.05 -36.13
C ASP A 13 1.28 -40.14 -35.07
N LEU A 14 2.61 -40.00 -35.18
CA LEU A 14 3.36 -38.84 -34.70
C LEU A 14 3.14 -37.68 -35.68
N ASP A 15 2.11 -36.89 -35.43
CA ASP A 15 1.96 -35.58 -36.07
C ASP A 15 3.01 -34.61 -35.52
N ASP A 16 3.83 -34.11 -36.43
CA ASP A 16 4.73 -32.97 -36.27
C ASP A 16 3.98 -31.76 -35.69
N GLN A 17 4.14 -31.52 -34.38
CA GLN A 17 3.82 -30.23 -33.77
C GLN A 17 5.10 -29.45 -33.57
N ASP A 18 5.39 -28.62 -34.58
CA ASP A 18 6.26 -27.47 -34.56
C ASP A 18 5.94 -26.61 -33.33
N SER A 19 6.69 -26.82 -32.24
CA SER A 19 6.56 -26.06 -31.02
C SER A 19 7.17 -24.67 -31.28
N GLY A 20 6.33 -23.73 -31.69
CA GLY A 20 6.65 -22.31 -31.76
C GLY A 20 6.96 -21.74 -30.37
N TYR A 21 8.15 -22.03 -29.86
CA TYR A 21 8.77 -21.22 -28.81
C TYR A 21 9.33 -19.97 -29.51
N PRO A 22 8.81 -18.77 -29.25
CA PRO A 22 9.39 -17.57 -29.81
C PRO A 22 10.76 -17.36 -29.16
N ASP A 23 11.83 -17.51 -29.94
CA ASP A 23 13.19 -17.23 -29.52
C ASP A 23 13.31 -15.72 -29.18
N PRO A 24 13.55 -15.36 -27.91
CA PRO A 24 13.58 -13.97 -27.47
C PRO A 24 14.80 -13.17 -27.97
N LEU A 25 15.67 -13.78 -28.79
CA LEU A 25 16.83 -13.13 -29.40
C LEU A 25 16.83 -13.14 -30.93
N ALA A 26 15.77 -13.63 -31.57
CA ALA A 26 15.65 -13.58 -33.03
C ALA A 26 15.38 -12.12 -33.51
N VAL A 27 16.44 -11.46 -33.97
CA VAL A 27 16.35 -10.19 -34.70
C VAL A 27 15.78 -10.50 -36.08
N ALA A 28 14.55 -10.07 -36.35
CA ALA A 28 13.94 -10.22 -37.66
C ALA A 28 14.61 -9.26 -38.67
N ASP A 29 15.46 -9.79 -39.53
CA ASP A 29 15.89 -9.11 -40.75
C ASP A 29 14.71 -9.04 -41.73
N THR A 30 14.02 -7.89 -41.80
CA THR A 30 13.09 -7.59 -42.90
C THR A 30 13.45 -6.22 -43.52
N PRO A 31 13.56 -6.11 -44.85
CA PRO A 31 14.01 -4.90 -45.53
C PRO A 31 12.82 -3.94 -45.72
N TYR A 32 12.48 -3.16 -44.69
CA TYR A 32 11.48 -2.10 -44.83
C TYR A 32 12.15 -0.77 -45.12
N SER A 33 12.13 -0.41 -46.40
CA SER A 33 12.40 0.93 -46.92
C SER A 33 11.32 1.90 -46.43
N ASP A 34 11.74 3.02 -45.84
CA ASP A 34 10.91 4.05 -45.17
C ASP A 34 9.89 4.76 -46.07
N VAL A 35 9.89 4.50 -47.38
CA VAL A 35 9.08 5.25 -48.36
C VAL A 35 7.62 4.78 -48.40
N ALA A 36 7.35 3.49 -48.20
CA ALA A 36 6.00 2.94 -48.32
C ALA A 36 5.07 3.24 -47.13
N ARG A 37 5.63 3.66 -45.98
CA ARG A 37 4.86 4.00 -44.78
C ARG A 37 4.20 5.37 -44.87
N ALA A 38 4.87 6.33 -45.53
CA ALA A 38 4.40 7.70 -45.66
C ALA A 38 3.17 7.82 -46.57
N GLU A 39 3.06 6.98 -47.60
CA GLU A 39 1.91 7.00 -48.52
C GLU A 39 0.64 6.44 -47.87
N ALA A 40 0.76 5.39 -47.04
CA ALA A 40 -0.38 4.81 -46.32
C ALA A 40 -0.94 5.72 -45.20
N GLU A 41 -0.10 6.54 -44.57
CA GLU A 41 -0.53 7.49 -43.52
C GLU A 41 -1.24 8.74 -44.10
N SER A 42 -1.07 9.04 -45.38
CA SER A 42 -1.63 10.24 -46.01
C SER A 42 -3.10 10.09 -46.40
N GLU A 43 -3.54 8.90 -46.82
CA GLU A 43 -4.90 8.68 -47.35
C GLU A 43 -5.95 8.36 -46.26
N GLN A 44 -5.52 7.95 -45.06
CA GLN A 44 -6.43 7.65 -43.94
C GLN A 44 -6.84 8.90 -43.14
N ALA A 45 -6.29 10.08 -43.44
CA ALA A 45 -6.51 11.30 -42.67
C ALA A 45 -7.79 12.08 -43.00
N THR A 46 -8.70 11.59 -43.87
CA THR A 46 -9.87 12.39 -44.31
C THR A 46 -11.26 11.79 -44.02
N ILE A 47 -11.38 10.65 -43.32
CA ILE A 47 -12.71 10.05 -43.02
C ILE A 47 -12.73 9.35 -41.65
N ASP A 48 -12.57 10.06 -40.51
CA ASP A 48 -13.18 9.65 -39.21
C ASP A 48 -13.11 10.77 -38.12
N ASP A 49 -13.20 12.05 -38.49
CA ASP A 49 -13.04 13.17 -37.54
C ASP A 49 -14.36 13.55 -36.83
N SER A 50 -15.09 12.57 -36.32
CA SER A 50 -16.30 12.82 -35.49
C SER A 50 -16.48 11.85 -34.32
N SER A 51 -15.79 10.71 -34.35
CA SER A 51 -15.95 9.65 -33.34
C SER A 51 -14.93 9.78 -32.19
N GLU A 52 -13.73 10.34 -32.43
CA GLU A 52 -12.66 10.41 -31.42
C GLU A 52 -12.86 11.49 -30.34
N LEU A 53 -13.52 12.60 -30.65
CA LEU A 53 -13.83 13.65 -29.67
C LEU A 53 -14.83 13.16 -28.60
N ASN A 54 -15.63 12.13 -28.90
CA ASN A 54 -16.62 11.58 -27.98
C ASN A 54 -16.06 10.48 -27.05
N VAL A 55 -14.92 9.87 -27.40
CA VAL A 55 -14.27 8.82 -26.59
C VAL A 55 -13.36 9.43 -25.51
N ARG A 56 -12.68 10.55 -25.82
CA ARG A 56 -11.85 11.28 -24.85
C ARG A 56 -12.71 11.95 -23.76
N ASN A 57 -13.89 12.46 -24.12
CA ASN A 57 -14.84 13.02 -23.14
C ASN A 57 -15.50 11.96 -22.24
N ARG A 58 -15.71 10.72 -22.72
CA ARG A 58 -16.25 9.63 -21.89
C ARG A 58 -15.30 9.17 -20.79
N ARG A 59 -13.98 9.18 -21.01
CA ARG A 59 -13.00 8.79 -19.98
C ARG A 59 -12.83 9.85 -18.89
N ARG A 60 -12.99 11.14 -19.20
CA ARG A 60 -12.91 12.23 -18.20
C ARG A 60 -14.17 12.42 -17.35
N LEU A 61 -15.35 12.05 -17.87
CA LEU A 61 -16.60 12.07 -17.09
C LEU A 61 -16.74 10.88 -16.10
N ASN A 62 -15.92 9.84 -16.24
CA ASN A 62 -15.98 8.65 -15.36
C ASN A 62 -15.17 8.76 -14.07
N ILE A 63 -14.28 9.75 -13.92
CA ILE A 63 -13.57 10.01 -12.65
C ILE A 63 -14.47 10.74 -11.63
N GLY A 64 -15.42 11.54 -12.12
CA GLY A 64 -16.39 12.30 -11.31
C GLY A 64 -17.64 11.51 -10.92
N LYS A 65 -17.79 10.28 -11.42
CA LYS A 65 -18.89 9.38 -11.08
C LYS A 65 -18.45 8.30 -10.08
N LYS A 66 -17.53 8.64 -9.17
CA LYS A 66 -17.47 7.97 -7.86
C LYS A 66 -18.79 8.29 -7.18
N ARG A 67 -19.73 7.35 -7.35
CA ARG A 67 -21.03 7.30 -6.72
C ARG A 67 -20.96 8.01 -5.38
N SER A 68 -21.81 9.01 -5.17
CA SER A 68 -22.24 9.45 -3.85
C SER A 68 -22.92 8.27 -3.13
N ARG A 69 -22.18 7.18 -2.91
CA ARG A 69 -22.43 6.24 -1.85
C ARG A 69 -22.21 7.08 -0.61
N ARG A 70 -23.26 7.25 0.18
CA ARG A 70 -23.23 8.04 1.41
C ARG A 70 -21.96 7.64 2.17
N LYS A 71 -21.10 8.63 2.42
CA LYS A 71 -19.83 8.39 3.11
C LYS A 71 -20.16 7.81 4.49
N SER A 72 -19.51 6.71 4.86
CA SER A 72 -19.53 6.24 6.24
C SER A 72 -18.93 7.35 7.11
N LEU A 73 -19.67 7.75 8.14
CA LEU A 73 -19.24 8.74 9.12
C LEU A 73 -18.66 8.05 10.36
N HIS A 74 -19.11 6.84 10.66
CA HIS A 74 -18.76 6.11 11.87
C HIS A 74 -18.89 4.59 11.69
N LYS A 75 -18.18 3.82 12.53
CA LYS A 75 -18.10 2.35 12.49
C LYS A 75 -18.69 1.68 13.75
N ILE A 76 -19.68 2.32 14.37
CA ILE A 76 -20.35 1.88 15.62
C ILE A 76 -20.91 0.46 15.51
N SER A 77 -21.52 0.10 14.37
CA SER A 77 -22.06 -1.25 14.14
C SER A 77 -20.99 -2.33 14.32
N ASP A 78 -19.79 -2.07 13.82
CA ASP A 78 -18.69 -3.01 13.75
C ASP A 78 -18.04 -3.13 15.12
N VAL A 79 -17.81 -1.99 15.79
CA VAL A 79 -17.30 -1.95 17.16
C VAL A 79 -18.25 -2.66 18.11
N ARG A 80 -19.56 -2.40 18.00
CA ARG A 80 -20.58 -3.07 18.82
C ARG A 80 -20.53 -4.60 18.64
N GLN A 81 -20.42 -5.08 17.40
CA GLN A 81 -20.33 -6.50 17.11
C GLN A 81 -19.06 -7.12 17.66
N ARG A 82 -17.91 -6.44 17.54
CA ARG A 82 -16.62 -6.87 18.13
C ARG A 82 -16.69 -6.99 19.64
N GLN A 83 -17.39 -6.06 20.30
CA GLN A 83 -17.61 -6.09 21.76
C GLN A 83 -18.69 -7.09 22.20
N GLY A 84 -19.36 -7.78 21.26
CA GLY A 84 -20.41 -8.75 21.59
C GLY A 84 -21.69 -8.14 22.20
N VAL A 85 -21.89 -6.83 22.08
CA VAL A 85 -23.04 -6.13 22.68
C VAL A 85 -24.23 -6.16 21.72
N THR A 86 -25.39 -6.59 22.18
CA THR A 86 -26.62 -6.54 21.35
C THR A 86 -27.22 -5.13 21.33
N LEU A 87 -27.89 -4.75 20.23
CA LEU A 87 -28.62 -3.47 20.15
C LEU A 87 -29.66 -3.30 21.26
N ARG A 88 -30.27 -4.40 21.71
CA ARG A 88 -31.22 -4.41 22.82
C ARG A 88 -30.56 -4.10 24.16
N ASN A 89 -29.30 -4.49 24.34
CA ASN A 89 -28.52 -4.12 25.52
C ASN A 89 -28.21 -2.61 25.49
N VAL A 90 -27.75 -2.09 24.34
CA VAL A 90 -27.51 -0.65 24.15
C VAL A 90 -28.75 0.18 24.44
N ALA A 91 -29.90 -0.17 23.84
CA ALA A 91 -31.17 0.52 24.05
C ALA A 91 -31.58 0.54 25.52
N ARG A 92 -31.42 -0.59 26.24
CA ARG A 92 -31.74 -0.69 27.67
C ARG A 92 -30.78 0.13 28.54
N ARG A 93 -29.48 0.10 28.27
CA ARG A 93 -28.47 0.86 29.04
C ARG A 93 -28.59 2.36 28.84
N LEU A 94 -28.95 2.80 27.63
CA LEU A 94 -29.15 4.23 27.33
C LEU A 94 -30.55 4.72 27.67
N GLY A 95 -31.52 3.84 27.90
CA GLY A 95 -32.93 4.21 28.06
C GLY A 95 -33.54 4.81 26.80
N ILE A 96 -32.99 4.48 25.62
CA ILE A 96 -33.40 5.03 24.32
C ILE A 96 -34.22 3.97 23.57
N GLU A 97 -35.21 4.44 22.81
CA GLU A 97 -36.05 3.56 21.99
C GLU A 97 -35.23 2.79 20.93
N MET A 98 -35.56 1.52 20.73
CA MET A 98 -34.88 0.64 19.77
C MET A 98 -34.86 1.22 18.35
N ALA A 99 -35.93 1.90 17.93
CA ALA A 99 -36.02 2.51 16.61
C ALA A 99 -34.99 3.63 16.41
N VAL A 100 -34.70 4.40 17.45
CA VAL A 100 -33.68 5.46 17.43
C VAL A 100 -32.29 4.85 17.38
N ILE A 101 -32.00 3.85 18.21
CA ILE A 101 -30.71 3.13 18.21
C ILE A 101 -30.40 2.52 16.84
N ARG A 102 -31.40 1.92 16.18
CA ARG A 102 -31.25 1.38 14.82
C ARG A 102 -31.00 2.44 13.76
N LYS A 103 -31.48 3.67 13.95
CA LYS A 103 -31.16 4.79 13.06
C LYS A 103 -29.75 5.28 13.31
N GLN A 104 -29.36 5.40 14.58
CA GLN A 104 -28.04 5.86 15.00
C GLN A 104 -26.91 4.91 14.60
N GLU A 105 -27.14 3.59 14.64
CA GLU A 105 -26.12 2.59 14.27
C GLU A 105 -25.73 2.64 12.78
N LYS A 106 -26.57 3.24 11.93
CA LYS A 106 -26.30 3.27 10.49
C LYS A 106 -25.04 4.10 10.21
N PRO A 107 -24.06 3.59 9.47
CA PRO A 107 -22.77 4.26 9.26
C PRO A 107 -22.90 5.62 8.57
N ASP A 108 -23.96 5.84 7.78
CA ASP A 108 -24.27 7.09 7.10
C ASP A 108 -25.09 8.08 7.95
N SER A 109 -25.47 7.72 9.17
CA SER A 109 -26.21 8.58 10.07
C SER A 109 -25.29 9.62 10.71
N ASP A 110 -25.68 10.88 10.62
CA ASP A 110 -25.05 11.94 11.40
C ASP A 110 -25.48 11.82 12.87
N LEU A 111 -24.52 11.94 13.78
CA LEU A 111 -24.71 11.79 15.21
C LEU A 111 -24.15 13.00 15.92
N ARG A 112 -24.91 13.51 16.90
CA ARG A 112 -24.38 14.54 17.78
C ARG A 112 -23.22 13.95 18.59
N ILE A 113 -22.22 14.78 18.89
CA ILE A 113 -21.09 14.39 19.75
C ILE A 113 -21.58 13.82 21.09
N SER A 114 -22.65 14.40 21.66
CA SER A 114 -23.28 13.90 22.88
C SER A 114 -23.80 12.46 22.75
N ASP A 115 -24.32 12.09 21.58
CA ASP A 115 -24.82 10.74 21.33
C ASP A 115 -23.65 9.76 21.11
N LEU A 116 -22.61 10.17 20.39
CA LEU A 116 -21.39 9.39 20.26
C LEU A 116 -20.72 9.09 21.62
N LEU A 117 -20.68 10.06 22.52
CA LEU A 117 -20.17 9.86 23.90
C LEU A 117 -21.03 8.87 24.70
N ARG A 118 -22.35 8.85 24.48
CA ARG A 118 -23.22 7.84 25.09
C ARG A 118 -22.92 6.44 24.57
N TRP A 119 -22.70 6.30 23.27
CA TRP A 119 -22.25 5.03 22.67
C TRP A 119 -20.88 4.60 23.23
N GLN A 120 -19.97 5.54 23.40
CA GLN A 120 -18.65 5.32 24.01
C GLN A 120 -18.78 4.69 25.41
N LEU A 121 -19.61 5.27 26.28
CA LEU A 121 -19.82 4.77 27.64
C LEU A 121 -20.42 3.36 27.69
N VAL A 122 -21.30 3.02 26.74
CA VAL A 122 -21.95 1.70 26.71
C VAL A 122 -21.05 0.62 26.14
N LEU A 123 -20.25 0.97 25.14
CA LEU A 123 -19.34 0.05 24.46
C LEU A 123 -17.97 -0.04 25.13
N ASP A 124 -17.67 0.87 26.06
CA ASP A 124 -16.40 0.97 26.80
C ASP A 124 -15.17 0.99 25.88
N VAL A 125 -15.23 1.83 24.85
CA VAL A 125 -14.16 2.04 23.87
C VAL A 125 -13.76 3.50 23.80
N PRO A 126 -12.56 3.86 23.32
CA PRO A 126 -12.23 5.24 23.00
C PRO A 126 -13.14 5.82 21.91
N LEU A 127 -13.46 7.12 21.97
CA LEU A 127 -14.30 7.79 20.96
C LEU A 127 -13.73 7.65 19.54
N ALA A 128 -12.41 7.68 19.39
CA ALA A 128 -11.72 7.52 18.12
C ALA A 128 -12.04 6.18 17.43
N GLU A 129 -12.25 5.10 18.20
CA GLU A 129 -12.61 3.79 17.65
C GLU A 129 -14.02 3.75 17.05
N LEU A 130 -14.90 4.69 17.43
CA LEU A 130 -16.25 4.75 16.90
C LEU A 130 -16.32 5.49 15.56
N LEU A 131 -15.35 6.35 15.26
CA LEU A 131 -15.31 7.15 14.06
C LEU A 131 -14.72 6.34 12.89
N GLU A 132 -15.19 6.62 11.67
CA GLU A 132 -14.57 6.07 10.48
C GLU A 132 -13.16 6.64 10.38
N ASP A 133 -12.14 5.82 10.12
CA ASP A 133 -10.80 6.31 9.81
C ASP A 133 -10.87 6.90 8.40
N GLY A 134 -10.95 8.22 8.32
CA GLY A 134 -10.87 8.92 7.05
C GLY A 134 -9.59 8.51 6.33
N GLU A 135 -9.68 8.34 5.02
CA GLU A 135 -8.55 8.02 4.13
C GLU A 135 -7.34 8.97 4.33
N ASP A 136 -7.55 10.11 5.00
CA ASP A 136 -6.58 11.14 5.36
C ASP A 136 -6.37 11.36 6.88
N GLN A 137 -6.88 10.51 7.78
CA GLN A 137 -6.79 10.74 9.25
C GLN A 137 -5.37 10.63 9.84
N LEU A 138 -4.34 10.44 9.00
CA LEU A 138 -2.94 10.63 9.36
C LEU A 138 -2.18 11.60 8.41
N SER A 139 -2.86 12.27 7.49
CA SER A 139 -2.27 12.80 6.24
C SER A 139 -1.69 14.22 6.31
N GLY A 140 -2.13 15.05 7.26
CA GLY A 140 -1.57 16.40 7.40
C GLY A 140 -0.48 16.49 8.48
N PRO A 141 -0.86 16.69 9.76
CA PRO A 141 0.12 17.06 10.79
C PRO A 141 1.09 15.94 11.16
N ILE A 142 0.62 14.70 11.31
CA ILE A 142 1.45 13.57 11.73
C ILE A 142 2.42 13.16 10.62
N LEU A 143 1.96 13.12 9.37
CA LEU A 143 2.80 12.83 8.22
C LEU A 143 3.87 13.90 8.01
N VAL A 144 3.50 15.19 8.07
CA VAL A 144 4.46 16.31 8.02
C VAL A 144 5.49 16.21 9.15
N ARG A 145 5.04 15.97 10.39
CA ARG A 145 5.93 15.77 11.54
C ARG A 145 6.86 14.59 11.33
N SER A 146 6.35 13.44 10.87
CA SER A 146 7.15 12.25 10.62
C SER A 146 8.22 12.47 9.53
N ARG A 147 7.89 13.23 8.48
CA ARG A 147 8.85 13.60 7.42
C ARG A 147 9.92 14.54 7.96
N MET A 148 9.52 15.56 8.72
CA MET A 148 10.45 16.51 9.34
C MET A 148 11.39 15.83 10.34
N VAL A 149 10.89 14.88 11.15
CA VAL A 149 11.72 14.02 12.00
C VAL A 149 12.73 13.23 11.17
N LYS A 150 12.31 12.59 10.07
CA LYS A 150 13.22 11.84 9.19
C LYS A 150 14.29 12.75 8.58
N LEU A 151 13.93 13.95 8.14
CA LEU A 151 14.85 14.95 7.60
C LEU A 151 15.87 15.41 8.66
N MET A 152 15.42 15.68 9.89
CA MET A 152 16.33 16.02 11.00
C MET A 152 17.31 14.88 11.27
N LYS A 153 16.82 13.64 11.38
CA LYS A 153 17.67 12.46 11.59
C LYS A 153 18.71 12.28 10.48
N THR A 154 18.33 12.51 9.22
CA THR A 154 19.27 12.47 8.09
C THR A 154 20.30 13.59 8.17
N ALA A 155 19.87 14.83 8.43
CA ALA A 155 20.78 15.96 8.54
C ALA A 155 21.77 15.78 9.72
N ALA A 156 21.28 15.28 10.85
CA ALA A 156 22.11 14.99 12.01
C ALA A 156 23.12 13.86 11.75
N ALA A 157 22.75 12.82 11.00
CA ALA A 157 23.66 11.75 10.59
C ALA A 157 24.72 12.24 9.59
N ILE A 158 24.33 13.07 8.63
CA ILE A 158 25.27 13.70 7.69
C ILE A 158 26.25 14.60 8.44
N ARG A 159 25.77 15.37 9.44
CA ARG A 159 26.63 16.21 10.28
C ARG A 159 27.70 15.38 11.01
N GLU A 160 27.31 14.22 11.55
CA GLU A 160 28.24 13.29 12.20
C GLU A 160 29.29 12.75 11.22
N GLN A 161 28.89 12.42 9.99
CA GLN A 161 29.80 11.88 8.98
C GLN A 161 30.74 12.91 8.36
N VAL A 162 30.27 14.15 8.16
CA VAL A 162 31.03 15.21 7.46
C VAL A 162 32.06 15.89 8.37
N GLY A 163 31.92 15.82 9.71
CA GLY A 163 32.88 16.38 10.66
C GLY A 163 33.12 17.89 10.46
N ASN A 164 34.36 18.37 10.62
CA ASN A 164 34.74 19.79 10.49
C ASN A 164 35.09 20.23 9.05
N ASN A 165 34.62 19.51 8.04
CA ASN A 165 34.90 19.84 6.64
C ASN A 165 34.04 21.01 6.14
N ALA A 166 34.34 21.54 4.96
CA ALA A 166 33.58 22.64 4.34
C ALA A 166 32.07 22.34 4.20
N GLY A 167 31.68 21.05 4.11
CA GLY A 167 30.27 20.63 4.08
C GLY A 167 29.52 20.76 5.43
N SER A 168 30.23 20.95 6.54
CA SER A 168 29.64 21.06 7.89
C SER A 168 28.77 22.29 8.06
N GLN A 169 29.16 23.40 7.42
CA GLN A 169 28.44 24.67 7.50
C GLN A 169 27.07 24.57 6.80
N LEU A 170 27.02 23.93 5.64
CA LEU A 170 25.78 23.74 4.87
C LEU A 170 24.79 22.85 5.62
N VAL A 171 25.28 21.77 6.23
CA VAL A 171 24.44 20.87 7.04
C VAL A 171 23.96 21.57 8.31
N SER A 172 24.78 22.40 8.93
CA SER A 172 24.38 23.20 10.11
C SER A 172 23.29 24.21 9.76
N GLN A 173 23.38 24.85 8.59
CA GLN A 173 22.32 25.73 8.08
C GLN A 173 21.02 24.97 7.81
N LEU A 174 21.09 23.79 7.20
CA LEU A 174 19.92 22.94 6.96
C LEU A 174 19.23 22.53 8.28
N ILE A 175 19.99 22.16 9.30
CA ILE A 175 19.45 21.86 10.64
C ILE A 175 18.77 23.09 11.22
N GLY A 176 19.37 24.28 11.08
CA GLY A 176 18.76 25.54 11.49
C GLY A 176 17.41 25.80 10.82
N GLN A 177 17.32 25.62 9.50
CA GLN A 177 16.07 25.78 8.74
C GLN A 177 14.98 24.78 9.18
N ILE A 178 15.36 23.54 9.49
CA ILE A 178 14.43 22.52 9.99
C ILE A 178 13.91 22.92 11.38
N LEU A 179 14.78 23.41 12.27
CA LEU A 179 14.39 23.86 13.62
C LEU A 179 13.53 25.12 13.61
N GLU A 180 13.76 26.02 12.65
CA GLU A 180 12.91 27.21 12.45
C GLU A 180 11.48 26.81 12.08
N MET A 181 11.33 25.77 11.25
CA MET A 181 10.01 25.23 10.88
C MET A 181 9.40 24.35 11.98
N MET A 182 10.22 23.69 12.81
CA MET A 182 9.76 22.72 13.81
C MET A 182 10.76 22.61 14.99
N PRO A 183 10.63 23.45 16.04
CA PRO A 183 11.62 23.57 17.11
C PRO A 183 11.66 22.33 18.02
N GLU A 184 10.58 21.55 18.09
CA GLU A 184 10.53 20.31 18.87
C GLU A 184 11.49 19.21 18.38
N LEU A 185 12.20 19.44 17.26
CA LEU A 185 13.16 18.49 16.69
C LEU A 185 14.58 18.64 17.24
N ALA A 186 14.82 19.54 18.20
CA ALA A 186 16.16 19.84 18.74
C ALA A 186 16.86 18.62 19.35
N ASP A 187 16.11 17.76 20.06
CA ASP A 187 16.66 16.62 20.82
C ASP A 187 16.72 15.32 20.02
N ILE A 188 16.53 15.38 18.70
CA ILE A 188 16.43 14.19 17.87
C ILE A 188 17.83 13.63 17.57
N THR A 189 18.06 12.39 18.00
CA THR A 189 19.26 11.63 17.69
C THR A 189 19.34 11.28 16.19
N PRO A 190 20.53 11.35 15.57
CA PRO A 190 20.78 10.88 14.20
C PRO A 190 20.24 9.49 13.89
N TRP A 191 20.07 9.17 12.60
CA TRP A 191 19.96 7.76 12.19
C TRP A 191 21.20 7.00 12.66
N HIS A 192 20.99 5.82 13.23
CA HIS A 192 22.09 4.90 13.47
C HIS A 192 22.70 4.52 12.11
N THR A 193 23.98 4.78 11.92
CA THR A 193 24.70 4.58 10.66
C THR A 193 24.74 3.11 10.21
N VAL A 194 24.43 2.16 11.11
CA VAL A 194 24.26 0.73 10.82
C VAL A 194 23.50 0.05 11.97
N GLY A 195 22.61 -0.90 11.64
CA GLY A 195 21.88 -1.72 12.61
C GLY A 195 22.83 -2.57 13.46
N GLN A 196 22.76 -2.41 14.78
CA GLN A 196 23.60 -3.05 15.80
C GLN A 196 25.11 -2.83 15.65
N ARG A 197 25.74 -2.17 16.63
CA ARG A 197 27.18 -2.34 16.87
C ARG A 197 27.38 -3.78 17.33
N ARG A 198 27.77 -4.68 16.43
CA ARG A 198 28.44 -5.92 16.85
C ARG A 198 29.64 -5.48 17.68
N THR A 199 29.69 -5.90 18.94
CA THR A 199 30.94 -5.74 19.71
C THR A 199 31.99 -6.67 19.07
N LEU A 200 33.28 -6.40 19.25
CA LEU A 200 34.34 -7.18 18.62
C LEU A 200 34.24 -8.68 18.94
N ASP A 201 33.64 -9.01 20.10
CA ASP A 201 33.41 -10.38 20.58
C ASP A 201 32.06 -10.99 20.14
N ASP A 202 31.22 -10.26 19.41
CA ASP A 202 29.88 -10.71 19.05
C ASP A 202 29.91 -11.55 17.77
N VAL A 203 30.15 -12.85 17.94
CA VAL A 203 30.12 -13.83 16.86
C VAL A 203 28.69 -13.99 16.30
N GLY A 204 28.55 -13.99 14.98
CA GLY A 204 27.25 -14.07 14.30
C GLY A 204 26.50 -15.38 14.58
N ARG A 205 25.19 -15.43 14.27
CA ARG A 205 24.34 -16.61 14.50
C ARG A 205 24.92 -17.91 13.91
N THR A 206 25.57 -17.82 12.76
CA THR A 206 26.27 -18.93 12.08
C THR A 206 27.47 -19.48 12.85
N ALA A 207 28.13 -18.64 13.65
CA ALA A 207 29.22 -19.08 14.52
C ALA A 207 28.72 -19.62 15.86
N ARG A 208 27.49 -19.24 16.27
CA ARG A 208 26.83 -19.77 17.47
C ARG A 208 26.18 -21.15 17.21
N ASP A 209 25.66 -21.35 16.01
CA ASP A 209 25.03 -22.60 15.58
C ASP A 209 25.86 -23.29 14.50
N THR A 210 27.06 -23.79 14.86
CA THR A 210 27.86 -24.62 13.94
C THR A 210 27.25 -26.00 13.83
N VAL A 211 26.88 -26.41 12.62
CA VAL A 211 26.43 -27.78 12.33
C VAL A 211 27.68 -28.66 12.19
N PRO A 212 27.77 -29.80 12.90
CA PRO A 212 28.92 -30.70 12.77
C PRO A 212 28.98 -31.32 11.37
N ASP A 213 30.18 -31.38 10.79
CA ASP A 213 30.43 -31.87 9.42
C ASP A 213 30.02 -33.33 9.21
N ASP A 214 29.84 -34.11 10.29
CA ASP A 214 29.32 -35.49 10.26
C ASP A 214 27.89 -35.60 9.70
N LEU A 215 27.13 -34.50 9.66
CA LEU A 215 25.79 -34.47 9.04
C LEU A 215 25.84 -34.43 7.50
N PHE A 216 26.99 -34.10 6.91
CA PHE A 216 27.21 -34.06 5.46
C PHE A 216 28.10 -35.22 4.98
N GLY A 217 27.84 -36.42 5.52
CA GLY A 217 28.53 -37.65 5.15
C GLY A 217 28.65 -37.85 3.64
N ARG A 218 29.87 -38.24 3.24
CA ARG A 218 30.34 -38.61 1.90
C ARG A 218 29.44 -39.58 1.14
#